data_AF-A0A846CPX4-F1
#
_entry.id   AF-A0A846CPX4-F1
#
_cell.length_a   1.000
_cell.length_b   1.000
_cell.length_c   1.000
_cell.angle_alpha   90.00
_cell.angle_beta   90.00
_cell.angle_gamma   90.00
#
_symmetry.space_group_name_H-M   'P 1'
#
loop_
_entity.id
_entity.type
_entity.pdbx_description
1 polymer ?
#
loop_
_entity_poly.entity_id
_entity_poly.type
_entity_poly.pdbx_seq_one_letter_code
_entity_poly.pdbx_strand_id
1 'polypeptide(L)'
;MKVGDNLSEVQYYSVTEVLEDELVLTNERGYPIKVAKGIVEEGMYSAQQYEKEQKVSRTELCELLEGAGDIVFTVNFRKKIKEEDVLEAVLSTLKGQELTSPQAKKQLKATLKQALQGEERTLVGYLLQTEPKMGRSQVIDLEAEGDHRTRLVDHRTINWLILKNIKYLQK
;
A
#
# COMPACT_ATOMS: atom_id res chain seq x y z
N MET A 1 -31.39 6.91 18.72
CA MET A 1 -31.39 5.51 18.23
C MET A 1 -32.67 4.85 18.69
N LYS A 2 -33.53 4.46 17.76
CA LYS A 2 -34.79 3.72 17.97
C LYS A 2 -34.82 2.50 17.05
N VAL A 3 -35.65 1.53 17.40
CA VAL A 3 -35.87 0.34 16.57
C VAL A 3 -36.43 0.79 15.21
N GLY A 4 -35.77 0.35 14.13
CA GLY A 4 -36.12 0.73 12.75
C GLY A 4 -35.26 1.85 12.15
N ASP A 5 -34.35 2.48 12.91
CA ASP A 5 -33.40 3.44 12.36
C ASP A 5 -32.38 2.73 11.45
N ASN A 6 -32.22 3.22 10.22
CA ASN A 6 -31.18 2.75 9.30
C ASN A 6 -29.89 3.55 9.52
N LEU A 7 -28.75 2.87 9.64
CA LEU A 7 -27.44 3.48 9.82
C LEU A 7 -26.49 3.00 8.73
N SER A 8 -25.56 3.87 8.34
CA SER A 8 -24.48 3.54 7.41
C SER A 8 -23.18 4.18 7.87
N GLU A 9 -22.12 3.40 7.96
CA GLU A 9 -20.75 3.86 8.18
C GLU A 9 -19.81 2.94 7.42
N VAL A 10 -18.73 3.50 6.87
CA VAL A 10 -17.61 2.72 6.33
C VAL A 10 -16.59 2.56 7.44
N GLN A 11 -16.25 1.32 7.77
CA GLN A 11 -15.20 1.01 8.74
C GLN A 11 -14.23 0.00 8.13
N TYR A 12 -12.95 0.19 8.45
CA TYR A 12 -11.86 -0.73 8.09
C TYR A 12 -11.43 -1.50 9.33
N TYR A 13 -11.14 -2.78 9.14
CA TYR A 13 -10.88 -3.72 10.22
C TYR A 13 -9.56 -4.44 10.04
N SER A 14 -8.89 -4.71 11.15
CA SER A 14 -7.77 -5.63 11.24
C SER A 14 -8.20 -6.87 12.03
N VAL A 15 -7.86 -8.06 11.54
CA VAL A 15 -8.13 -9.32 12.25
C VAL A 15 -7.14 -9.44 13.41
N THR A 16 -7.64 -9.61 14.63
CA THR A 16 -6.82 -9.79 15.82
C THR A 16 -6.83 -11.23 16.34
N GLU A 17 -7.94 -11.94 16.18
CA GLU A 17 -8.06 -13.34 16.58
C GLU A 17 -9.01 -14.10 15.62
N VAL A 18 -8.70 -15.36 15.36
CA VAL A 18 -9.54 -16.26 14.54
C VAL A 18 -9.98 -17.43 15.42
N LEU A 19 -11.29 -17.54 15.64
CA LEU A 19 -11.94 -18.62 16.36
C LEU A 19 -12.60 -19.59 15.35
N GLU A 20 -13.27 -20.64 15.85
CA GLU A 20 -13.86 -21.69 15.01
C GLU A 20 -14.94 -21.14 14.05
N ASP A 21 -15.91 -20.38 14.59
CA ASP A 21 -17.04 -19.82 13.83
C ASP A 21 -17.04 -18.27 13.78
N GLU A 22 -16.15 -17.61 14.52
CA GLU A 22 -16.11 -16.16 14.67
C GLU A 22 -14.69 -15.61 14.46
N LEU A 23 -14.61 -14.35 14.05
CA LEU A 23 -13.38 -13.57 14.05
C LEU A 23 -13.51 -12.41 15.03
N VAL A 24 -12.43 -12.12 15.75
CA VAL A 24 -12.29 -10.88 16.51
C VAL A 24 -11.57 -9.89 15.60
N LEU A 25 -12.24 -8.79 15.33
CA LEU A 25 -11.77 -7.69 14.50
C LEU A 25 -11.54 -6.46 15.38
N THR A 26 -10.62 -5.59 14.97
CA THR A 26 -10.44 -4.28 15.59
C THR A 26 -10.55 -3.21 14.52
N ASN A 27 -11.39 -2.21 14.74
CA ASN A 27 -11.50 -1.08 13.81
C ASN A 27 -10.41 -0.03 14.03
N GLU A 28 -10.34 0.97 13.16
CA GLU A 28 -9.33 2.05 13.23
C GLU A 28 -9.33 2.84 14.56
N ARG A 29 -10.41 2.79 15.33
CA ARG A 29 -10.52 3.45 16.64
C ARG A 29 -10.10 2.56 17.81
N GLY A 30 -9.65 1.34 17.53
CA GLY A 30 -9.24 0.37 18.55
C GLY A 30 -10.41 -0.38 19.19
N TYR A 31 -11.64 -0.27 18.67
CA TYR A 31 -12.77 -1.01 19.23
C TYR A 31 -12.78 -2.46 18.71
N PRO A 32 -12.81 -3.46 19.61
CA PRO A 32 -12.95 -4.85 19.20
C PRO A 32 -14.40 -5.17 18.85
N ILE A 33 -14.60 -5.95 17.80
CA ILE A 33 -15.90 -6.45 17.33
C ILE A 33 -15.76 -7.94 17.03
N LYS A 34 -16.75 -8.73 17.46
CA LYS A 34 -16.86 -10.13 17.07
C LYS A 34 -17.80 -10.26 15.88
N VAL A 35 -17.36 -10.94 14.83
CA VAL A 35 -18.12 -11.12 13.60
C VAL A 35 -18.12 -12.60 13.22
N ALA A 36 -19.27 -13.13 12.87
CA ALA A 36 -19.39 -14.50 12.37
C ALA A 36 -18.60 -14.66 11.06
N LYS A 37 -17.92 -15.78 10.90
CA LYS A 37 -17.05 -16.07 9.75
C LYS A 37 -17.78 -15.93 8.41
N GLY A 38 -19.02 -16.39 8.33
CA GLY A 38 -19.83 -16.29 7.10
C GLY A 38 -20.06 -14.84 6.62
N ILE A 39 -20.19 -13.88 7.54
CA ILE A 39 -20.34 -12.45 7.18
C ILE A 39 -19.04 -11.91 6.59
N VAL A 40 -17.90 -12.32 7.14
CA VAL A 40 -16.58 -11.91 6.65
C VAL A 40 -16.35 -12.49 5.25
N GLU A 41 -16.65 -13.77 5.05
CA GLU A 41 -16.46 -14.47 3.77
C GLU A 41 -17.39 -13.95 2.66
N GLU A 42 -18.63 -13.60 2.99
CA GLU A 42 -19.61 -13.10 2.03
C GLU A 42 -19.40 -11.61 1.68
N GLY A 43 -19.02 -10.79 2.67
CA GLY A 43 -19.15 -9.33 2.58
C GLY A 43 -17.86 -8.52 2.72
N MET A 44 -16.73 -9.12 3.08
CA MET A 44 -15.48 -8.39 3.34
C MET A 44 -14.39 -8.72 2.33
N TYR A 45 -13.69 -7.69 1.86
CA TYR A 45 -12.50 -7.85 1.01
C TYR A 45 -11.23 -7.80 1.87
N SER A 46 -10.34 -8.76 1.64
CA SER A 46 -8.99 -8.74 2.21
C SER A 46 -8.07 -7.88 1.34
N ALA A 47 -7.23 -7.08 1.98
CA ALA A 47 -6.18 -6.37 1.27
C ALA A 47 -5.00 -7.30 0.91
N GLN A 48 -4.84 -8.43 1.60
CA GLN A 48 -3.68 -9.32 1.46
C GLN A 48 -4.00 -10.59 0.66
N GLN A 49 -5.22 -11.11 0.78
CA GLN A 49 -5.62 -12.36 0.14
C GLN A 49 -6.13 -12.09 -1.28
N TYR A 50 -5.75 -12.98 -2.20
CA TYR A 50 -6.23 -12.98 -3.58
C TYR A 50 -6.30 -14.41 -4.09
N GLU A 51 -7.24 -14.66 -4.98
CA GLU A 51 -7.47 -15.97 -5.59
C GLU A 51 -6.86 -16.08 -6.99
N LYS A 52 -6.67 -14.92 -7.64
CA LYS A 52 -6.25 -14.84 -9.04
C LYS A 52 -5.19 -13.78 -9.24
N GLU A 53 -4.28 -14.06 -10.16
CA GLU A 53 -3.31 -13.09 -10.67
C GLU A 53 -3.67 -12.71 -12.11
N GLN A 54 -3.63 -11.43 -12.41
CA GLN A 54 -3.92 -10.91 -13.75
C GLN A 54 -2.82 -9.92 -14.17
N LYS A 55 -2.23 -10.15 -15.34
CA LYS A 55 -1.31 -9.17 -15.94
C LYS A 55 -2.11 -8.12 -16.70
N VAL A 56 -1.89 -6.86 -16.36
CA VAL A 56 -2.61 -5.72 -16.92
C VAL A 56 -1.64 -4.63 -17.35
N SER A 57 -2.09 -3.78 -18.26
CA SER A 57 -1.39 -2.57 -18.63
C SER A 57 -1.35 -1.59 -17.45
N ARG A 58 -0.44 -0.62 -17.53
CA ARG A 58 -0.34 0.43 -16.53
C ARG A 58 -1.59 1.30 -16.46
N THR A 59 -2.22 1.57 -17.60
CA THR A 59 -3.48 2.33 -17.65
C THR A 59 -4.59 1.61 -16.89
N GLU A 60 -4.73 0.30 -17.08
CA GLU A 60 -5.71 -0.51 -16.34
C GLU A 60 -5.41 -0.50 -14.82
N LEU A 61 -4.14 -0.53 -14.39
CA LEU A 61 -3.79 -0.37 -12.98
C LEU A 61 -4.21 0.99 -12.41
N CYS A 62 -4.03 2.07 -13.18
CA CYS A 62 -4.48 3.40 -12.77
C CYS A 62 -5.99 3.41 -12.58
N GLU A 63 -6.75 2.92 -13.57
CA GLU A 63 -8.21 2.87 -13.54
C GLU A 63 -8.73 2.03 -12.37
N LEU A 64 -8.08 0.90 -12.08
CA LEU A 64 -8.41 0.05 -10.93
C LEU A 64 -8.18 0.76 -9.59
N LEU A 65 -7.05 1.47 -9.45
CA LEU A 65 -6.74 2.21 -8.22
C LEU A 65 -7.65 3.44 -8.06
N GLU A 66 -7.93 4.17 -9.14
CA GLU A 66 -8.86 5.31 -9.13
C GLU A 66 -10.30 4.88 -8.83
N GLY A 67 -10.69 3.69 -9.30
CA GLY A 67 -11.99 3.08 -9.06
C GLY A 67 -12.09 2.27 -7.76
N ALA A 68 -11.06 2.26 -6.92
CA ALA A 68 -11.06 1.46 -5.68
C ALA A 68 -12.10 1.96 -4.66
N GLY A 69 -12.40 3.26 -4.65
CA GLY A 69 -13.34 3.87 -3.70
C GLY A 69 -13.01 3.53 -2.25
N ASP A 70 -14.01 3.06 -1.51
CA ASP A 70 -13.91 2.72 -0.08
C ASP A 70 -13.42 1.28 0.17
N ILE A 71 -12.88 0.60 -0.84
CA ILE A 71 -12.42 -0.78 -0.71
C ILE A 71 -10.96 -0.78 -0.29
N VAL A 72 -10.63 -1.58 0.73
CA VAL A 72 -9.25 -1.78 1.15
C VAL A 72 -8.46 -2.51 0.07
N PHE A 73 -7.26 -2.04 -0.20
CA PHE A 73 -6.33 -2.62 -1.16
C PHE A 73 -4.91 -2.66 -0.60
N THR A 74 -4.07 -3.48 -1.24
CA THR A 74 -2.62 -3.41 -1.06
C THR A 74 -2.00 -2.99 -2.38
N VAL A 75 -1.19 -1.93 -2.38
CA VAL A 75 -0.47 -1.49 -3.60
C VAL A 75 1.02 -1.45 -3.34
N ASN A 76 1.78 -1.91 -4.33
CA ASN A 76 3.23 -1.80 -4.34
C ASN A 76 3.68 -0.92 -5.48
N PHE A 77 4.53 0.05 -5.16
CA PHE A 77 4.99 1.05 -6.10
C PHE A 77 6.41 1.52 -5.74
N ARG A 78 7.07 2.20 -6.68
CA ARG A 78 8.38 2.81 -6.39
C ARG A 78 8.22 4.26 -5.98
N LYS A 79 8.63 4.56 -4.75
CA LYS A 79 8.75 5.91 -4.20
C LYS A 79 10.03 6.56 -4.71
N LYS A 80 9.95 7.84 -5.08
CA LYS A 80 11.16 8.64 -5.36
C LYS A 80 11.97 8.79 -4.08
N ILE A 81 13.26 8.46 -4.14
CA ILE A 81 14.20 8.65 -3.03
C ILE A 81 14.53 10.15 -2.92
N LYS A 82 14.61 10.68 -1.70
CA LYS A 82 14.99 12.08 -1.52
C LYS A 82 16.47 12.26 -1.86
N GLU A 83 16.82 13.42 -2.41
CA GLU A 83 18.20 13.72 -2.77
C GLU A 83 19.13 13.68 -1.56
N GLU A 84 18.63 14.11 -0.38
CA GLU A 84 19.30 14.02 0.91
C GLU A 84 19.71 12.57 1.27
N ASP A 85 18.78 11.62 1.16
CA ASP A 85 19.02 10.20 1.45
C ASP A 85 20.08 9.62 0.49
N VAL A 86 20.04 10.04 -0.79
CA VAL A 86 21.04 9.63 -1.78
C VAL A 86 22.41 10.19 -1.44
N LEU A 87 22.49 11.48 -1.07
CA LEU A 87 23.73 12.13 -0.66
C LEU A 87 24.32 11.46 0.58
N GLU A 88 23.52 11.14 1.59
CA GLU A 88 23.97 10.44 2.80
C GLU A 88 24.49 9.02 2.49
N ALA A 89 23.77 8.26 1.65
CA ALA A 89 24.22 6.94 1.21
C ALA A 89 25.53 6.99 0.40
N VAL A 90 25.72 8.04 -0.40
CA VAL A 90 26.99 8.27 -1.12
C VAL A 90 28.11 8.66 -0.14
N LEU A 91 27.86 9.61 0.77
CA LEU A 91 28.86 10.08 1.73
C LEU A 91 29.30 8.99 2.71
N SER A 92 28.39 8.14 3.17
CA SER A 92 28.72 6.98 4.02
C SER A 92 29.61 5.98 3.30
N THR A 93 29.41 5.76 1.99
CA THR A 93 30.29 4.92 1.16
C THR A 93 31.68 5.55 1.00
N LEU A 94 31.79 6.88 1.00
CA LEU A 94 33.05 7.62 0.86
C LEU A 94 33.86 7.74 2.17
N LYS A 95 33.20 7.72 3.33
CA LYS A 95 33.84 7.97 4.65
C LYS A 95 34.79 6.87 5.15
N GLY A 96 35.08 5.83 4.36
CA GLY A 96 35.99 4.76 4.79
C GLY A 96 36.70 3.99 3.68
N GLN A 97 36.62 4.40 2.41
CA GLN A 97 37.22 3.68 1.29
C GLN A 97 37.81 4.61 0.24
N GLU A 98 38.95 4.21 -0.34
CA GLU A 98 39.44 4.82 -1.57
C GLU A 98 38.43 4.58 -2.72
N LEU A 99 38.05 5.65 -3.42
CA LEU A 99 37.15 5.65 -4.59
C LEU A 99 37.60 4.72 -5.73
N THR A 100 38.88 4.33 -5.72
CA THR A 100 39.51 3.40 -6.67
C THR A 100 39.21 1.94 -6.37
N SER A 101 38.78 1.62 -5.15
CA SER A 101 38.49 0.23 -4.77
C SER A 101 37.31 -0.35 -5.56
N PRO A 102 37.39 -1.60 -6.04
CA PRO A 102 36.30 -2.25 -6.76
C PRO A 102 34.99 -2.34 -5.94
N GLN A 103 35.10 -2.41 -4.61
CA GLN A 103 33.96 -2.46 -3.69
C GLN A 103 33.22 -1.11 -3.63
N ALA A 104 33.94 0.01 -3.47
CA ALA A 104 33.34 1.35 -3.48
C ALA A 104 32.62 1.63 -4.82
N LYS A 105 33.23 1.26 -5.96
CA LYS A 105 32.59 1.43 -7.28
C LYS A 105 31.32 0.58 -7.44
N LYS A 106 31.30 -0.63 -6.86
CA LYS A 106 30.13 -1.51 -6.89
C LYS A 106 29.00 -0.95 -6.03
N GLN A 107 29.30 -0.49 -4.81
CA GLN A 107 28.32 0.14 -3.92
C GLN A 107 27.78 1.44 -4.50
N LEU A 108 28.64 2.31 -5.03
CA LEU A 108 28.20 3.56 -5.66
C LEU A 108 27.26 3.30 -6.86
N LYS A 109 27.58 2.31 -7.71
CA LYS A 109 26.69 1.91 -8.81
C LYS A 109 25.35 1.38 -8.31
N ALA A 110 25.32 0.63 -7.22
CA ALA A 110 24.08 0.13 -6.62
C ALA A 110 23.23 1.27 -6.06
N THR A 111 23.82 2.18 -5.28
CA THR A 111 23.14 3.36 -4.72
C THR A 111 22.58 4.27 -5.81
N LEU A 112 23.35 4.55 -6.87
CA LEU A 112 22.87 5.33 -8.01
C LEU A 112 21.74 4.63 -8.76
N LYS A 113 21.83 3.31 -8.95
CA LYS A 113 20.75 2.53 -9.57
C LYS A 113 19.48 2.56 -8.73
N GLN A 114 19.59 2.45 -7.41
CA GLN A 114 18.45 2.53 -6.49
C GLN A 114 17.85 3.94 -6.46
N ALA A 115 18.68 4.99 -6.49
CA ALA A 115 18.24 6.38 -6.61
C ALA A 115 17.47 6.63 -7.91
N LEU A 116 17.91 6.04 -9.03
CA LEU A 116 17.24 6.16 -10.32
C LEU A 116 15.94 5.36 -10.40
N GLN A 117 15.91 4.15 -9.84
CA GLN A 117 14.75 3.27 -9.91
C GLN A 117 13.69 3.64 -8.87
N GLY A 118 14.09 4.24 -7.74
CA GLY A 118 13.23 4.45 -6.60
C GLY A 118 13.24 3.28 -5.62
N GLU A 119 12.73 3.54 -4.42
CA GLU A 119 12.58 2.57 -3.35
C GLU A 119 11.23 1.85 -3.49
N GLU A 120 11.22 0.51 -3.46
CA GLU A 120 9.97 -0.24 -3.43
C GLU A 120 9.25 -0.03 -2.10
N ARG A 121 7.97 0.30 -2.18
CA ARG A 121 7.10 0.45 -1.03
C ARG A 121 5.81 -0.31 -1.27
N THR A 122 5.43 -1.12 -0.30
CA THR A 122 4.09 -1.71 -0.19
C THR A 122 3.31 -0.90 0.84
N LEU A 123 2.03 -0.64 0.57
CA LEU A 123 1.12 -0.09 1.57
C LEU A 123 -0.21 -0.83 1.53
N VAL A 124 -0.86 -0.94 2.68
CA VAL A 124 -2.25 -1.36 2.83
C VAL A 124 -3.09 -0.12 3.12
N GLY A 125 -4.14 0.10 2.35
CA GLY A 125 -4.89 1.35 2.48
C GLY A 125 -6.19 1.40 1.69
N TYR A 126 -6.82 2.57 1.74
CA TYR A 126 -7.98 2.89 0.92
C TYR A 126 -7.81 4.26 0.25
N LEU A 127 -8.59 4.52 -0.79
CA LEU A 127 -8.49 5.72 -1.60
C LEU A 127 -9.16 6.88 -0.85
N LEU A 128 -8.45 7.99 -0.64
CA LEU A 128 -9.02 9.21 -0.08
C LEU A 128 -9.57 10.09 -1.20
N GLN A 129 -8.72 10.36 -2.20
CA GLN A 129 -9.06 11.24 -3.31
C GLN A 129 -8.19 10.91 -4.52
N THR A 130 -8.80 10.94 -5.70
CA THR A 130 -8.10 10.93 -6.98
C THR A 130 -7.88 12.36 -7.44
N GLU A 131 -6.64 12.74 -7.77
CA GLU A 131 -6.42 14.01 -8.44
C GLU A 131 -6.84 13.90 -9.92
N PRO A 132 -7.84 14.68 -10.38
CA PRO A 132 -8.24 14.63 -11.77
C PRO A 132 -7.08 15.17 -12.63
N LYS A 133 -6.40 14.27 -13.36
CA LYS A 133 -5.37 14.46 -14.42
C LYS A 133 -3.90 14.13 -14.10
N MET A 134 -3.49 13.75 -12.89
CA MET A 134 -2.06 13.90 -12.53
C MET A 134 -1.38 12.69 -11.88
N GLY A 135 -1.65 11.47 -12.37
CA GLY A 135 -0.77 10.31 -12.21
C GLY A 135 -0.45 9.90 -10.77
N ARG A 136 -1.21 10.39 -9.78
CA ARG A 136 -1.07 10.09 -8.36
C ARG A 136 -2.44 9.98 -7.69
N SER A 137 -2.56 9.04 -6.76
CA SER A 137 -3.71 8.93 -5.86
C SER A 137 -3.29 9.27 -4.43
N GLN A 138 -4.17 9.97 -3.72
CA GLN A 138 -4.05 10.18 -2.29
C GLN A 138 -4.75 9.02 -1.57
N VAL A 139 -4.02 8.34 -0.70
CA VAL A 139 -4.48 7.13 -0.01
C VAL A 139 -4.25 7.27 1.48
N ILE A 140 -5.08 6.62 2.29
CA ILE A 140 -4.85 6.46 3.73
C ILE A 140 -4.12 5.15 3.95
N ASP A 141 -2.94 5.22 4.55
CA ASP A 141 -2.11 4.08 4.93
C ASP A 141 -2.59 3.53 6.28
N LEU A 142 -3.22 2.37 6.27
CA LEU A 142 -3.78 1.73 7.47
C LEU A 142 -2.70 1.20 8.42
N GLU A 143 -1.49 0.96 7.91
CA GLU A 143 -0.35 0.46 8.70
C GLU A 143 0.54 1.59 9.24
N ALA A 144 0.30 2.84 8.83
CA ALA A 144 1.07 3.98 9.31
C ALA A 144 0.67 4.39 10.74
N GLU A 145 1.67 4.57 11.60
CA GLU A 145 1.49 5.10 12.96
C GLU A 145 1.33 6.64 12.96
N GLY A 146 0.48 7.15 13.86
CA GLY A 146 0.27 8.57 14.12
C GLY A 146 -0.83 9.25 13.29
N ASP A 147 -1.02 10.55 13.50
CA ASP A 147 -2.15 11.32 12.91
C ASP A 147 -2.02 11.53 11.39
N HIS A 148 -0.81 11.38 10.83
CA HIS A 148 -0.51 11.69 9.43
C HIS A 148 -0.36 10.41 8.61
N ARG A 149 -1.50 9.76 8.32
CA ARG A 149 -1.57 8.50 7.56
C ARG A 149 -1.69 8.67 6.05
N THR A 150 -1.86 9.90 5.58
CA THR A 150 -2.05 10.17 4.16
C THR A 150 -0.76 9.98 3.36
N ARG A 151 -0.84 9.25 2.24
CA ARG A 151 0.27 8.99 1.32
C ARG A 151 -0.15 9.32 -0.12
N LEU A 152 0.84 9.60 -0.96
CA LEU A 152 0.67 9.75 -2.40
C LEU A 152 1.26 8.53 -3.09
N VAL A 153 0.45 7.86 -3.90
CA VAL A 153 0.84 6.72 -4.73
C VAL A 153 1.01 7.20 -6.16
N ASP A 154 2.22 7.10 -6.70
CA ASP A 154 2.49 7.47 -8.10
C ASP A 154 2.14 6.33 -9.04
N HIS A 155 1.12 6.54 -9.87
CA HIS A 155 0.58 5.53 -10.78
C HIS A 155 1.61 5.04 -11.80
N ARG A 156 2.59 5.88 -12.12
CA ARG A 156 3.61 5.55 -13.12
C ARG A 156 4.58 4.49 -12.62
N THR A 157 4.68 4.32 -11.31
CA THR A 157 5.64 3.44 -10.65
C THR A 157 4.97 2.28 -9.92
N ILE A 158 3.66 2.06 -10.12
CA ILE A 158 2.96 0.90 -9.56
C ILE A 158 3.52 -0.36 -10.22
N ASN A 159 3.94 -1.30 -9.37
CA ASN A 159 4.39 -2.62 -9.77
C ASN A 159 3.23 -3.62 -9.76
N TRP A 160 2.37 -3.56 -8.73
CA TRP A 160 1.18 -4.40 -8.59
C TRP A 160 0.15 -3.81 -7.61
N LEU A 161 -1.10 -4.28 -7.72
CA LEU A 161 -2.23 -3.90 -6.87
C LEU A 161 -3.04 -5.16 -6.50
N ILE A 162 -3.39 -5.33 -5.23
CA ILE A 162 -4.35 -6.32 -4.75
C ILE A 162 -5.65 -5.59 -4.44
N LEU A 163 -6.72 -5.91 -5.18
CA LEU A 163 -8.04 -5.31 -5.02
C LEU A 163 -9.11 -6.35 -5.37
N LYS A 164 -10.15 -6.48 -4.52
CA LYS A 164 -11.27 -7.41 -4.72
C LYS A 164 -10.81 -8.86 -5.00
N ASN A 165 -9.93 -9.39 -4.16
CA ASN A 165 -9.39 -10.75 -4.25
C ASN A 165 -8.62 -11.06 -5.56
N ILE A 166 -8.20 -10.03 -6.31
CA ILE A 166 -7.39 -10.18 -7.51
C ILE A 166 -6.11 -9.38 -7.34
N LYS A 167 -4.99 -10.00 -7.68
CA LYS A 167 -3.68 -9.34 -7.75
C LYS A 167 -3.35 -8.99 -9.20
N TYR A 168 -3.38 -7.71 -9.48
CA TYR A 168 -3.05 -7.11 -10.76
C TYR A 168 -1.57 -6.81 -10.83
N LEU A 169 -0.89 -7.38 -11.82
CA LEU A 169 0.55 -7.23 -12.05
C LEU A 169 0.77 -6.36 -13.29
N GLN A 170 1.67 -5.38 -13.19
CA GLN A 170 2.06 -4.59 -14.35
C GLN A 170 2.76 -5.49 -15.38
N LYS A 171 2.25 -5.47 -16.62
CA LYS A 171 2.81 -6.19 -17.77
C LYS A 171 4.06 -5.50 -18.33
#